data_AF-B8GM87-F1
#
_entry.id   AF-B8GM87-F1
#
_cell.length_a   1.000
_cell.length_b   1.000
_cell.length_c   1.000
_cell.angle_alpha   90.00
_cell.angle_beta   90.00
_cell.angle_gamma   90.00
#
_symmetry.space_group_name_H-M   'P 1'
#
loop_
_entity.id
_entity.type
_entity.pdbx_description
1 polymer ?
#
loop_
_entity_poly.entity_id
_entity_poly.type
_entity_poly.pdbx_seq_one_letter_code
_entity_poly.pdbx_strand_id
1 'polypeptide(L)'
;MTELNIRSGRRRLSTLASIPWTLVIILYMVVVHYSALDMSGITGYVFIGLGVFVLFVEFFKSGDINAAAFLIDLSSAVLSLIVATVLLSYLYFSLDQVPTFYHWFGFAIILGDAILSPFNAFRTALRNLGLGVST
;
A
#
# COMPACT_ATOMS: atom_id res chain seq x y z
N MET A 1 13.38 -36.28 -30.46
CA MET A 1 13.91 -35.62 -29.26
C MET A 1 12.85 -34.65 -28.77
N THR A 2 12.46 -34.83 -27.52
CA THR A 2 11.24 -34.35 -26.86
C THR A 2 11.28 -32.84 -26.62
N GLU A 3 10.15 -32.17 -26.86
CA GLU A 3 9.93 -30.76 -26.59
C GLU A 3 10.10 -30.41 -25.10
N LEU A 4 10.91 -29.39 -24.81
CA LEU A 4 10.95 -28.73 -23.50
C LEU A 4 9.94 -27.58 -23.50
N ASN A 5 8.70 -27.93 -23.20
CA ASN A 5 7.62 -27.01 -22.87
C ASN A 5 7.93 -26.33 -21.51
N ILE A 6 8.59 -25.17 -21.55
CA ILE A 6 8.90 -24.38 -20.35
C ILE A 6 7.62 -23.68 -19.87
N ARG A 7 6.91 -24.39 -19.00
CA ARG A 7 6.00 -23.94 -17.93
C ARG A 7 5.64 -22.44 -17.98
N SER A 8 4.51 -22.15 -18.60
CA SER A 8 3.71 -20.93 -18.46
C SER A 8 3.05 -20.78 -17.07
N GLY A 9 3.80 -21.02 -15.99
CA GLY A 9 3.29 -21.00 -14.61
C GLY A 9 3.72 -19.78 -13.78
N ARG A 10 4.74 -19.01 -14.22
CA ARG A 10 5.34 -17.92 -13.43
C ARG A 10 4.58 -16.57 -13.54
N ARG A 11 3.59 -16.47 -14.43
CA ARG A 11 2.96 -15.19 -14.80
C ARG A 11 1.77 -14.78 -13.90
N ARG A 12 1.22 -15.66 -13.06
CA ARG A 12 0.04 -15.37 -12.22
C ARG A 12 0.34 -14.82 -10.82
N LEU A 13 1.56 -14.98 -10.30
CA LEU A 13 1.97 -14.38 -9.01
C LEU A 13 2.51 -12.95 -9.15
N SER A 14 2.79 -12.49 -10.38
CA SER A 14 3.38 -11.17 -10.62
C SER A 14 2.37 -10.03 -10.53
N THR A 15 1.08 -10.29 -10.77
CA THR A 15 0.06 -9.24 -10.83
C THR A 15 -0.47 -8.84 -9.45
N LEU A 16 -0.59 -9.77 -8.49
CA LEU A 16 -0.98 -9.43 -7.11
C LEU A 16 0.11 -8.65 -6.36
N ALA A 17 1.38 -8.84 -6.73
CA ALA A 17 2.51 -8.14 -6.14
C ALA A 17 2.73 -6.73 -6.73
N SER A 18 2.09 -6.39 -7.84
CA SER A 18 2.19 -5.05 -8.46
C SER A 18 1.10 -4.08 -8.04
N ILE A 19 0.07 -4.54 -7.34
CA ILE A 19 -1.04 -3.69 -6.91
C ILE A 19 -0.67 -3.05 -5.57
N PRO A 20 -0.69 -1.72 -5.44
CA PRO A 20 -0.60 -1.03 -4.15
C PRO A 20 -1.87 -1.32 -3.34
N TRP A 21 -1.74 -2.13 -2.30
CA TRP A 21 -2.85 -2.50 -1.42
C TRP A 21 -3.33 -1.31 -0.59
N THR A 22 -2.51 -0.28 -0.43
CA THR A 22 -2.91 1.01 0.15
C THR A 22 -4.02 1.71 -0.63
N LEU A 23 -4.19 1.46 -1.93
CA LEU A 23 -5.35 1.95 -2.69
C LEU A 23 -6.67 1.38 -2.17
N VAL A 24 -6.67 0.20 -1.57
CA VAL A 24 -7.88 -0.40 -0.97
C VAL A 24 -8.37 0.45 0.21
N ILE A 25 -7.45 1.01 1.00
CA ILE A 25 -7.78 1.90 2.12
C ILE A 25 -8.42 3.18 1.59
N ILE A 26 -7.82 3.77 0.54
CA ILE A 26 -8.35 4.98 -0.12
C ILE A 26 -9.73 4.70 -0.71
N LEU A 27 -9.88 3.60 -1.43
CA LEU A 27 -11.16 3.20 -2.03
C LEU A 27 -12.24 3.04 -0.96
N TYR A 28 -11.91 2.44 0.18
CA TYR A 28 -12.86 2.30 1.29
C TYR A 28 -13.32 3.66 1.81
N MET A 29 -12.38 4.60 2.03
CA MET A 29 -12.74 5.96 2.46
C MET A 29 -13.64 6.67 1.45
N VAL A 30 -13.34 6.54 0.16
CA VAL A 30 -14.16 7.10 -0.91
C VAL A 30 -15.57 6.50 -0.88
N VAL A 31 -15.70 5.18 -0.77
CA VAL A 31 -17.00 4.51 -0.70
C VAL A 31 -17.79 4.98 0.51
N VAL A 32 -17.18 5.03 1.70
CA VAL A 32 -17.84 5.49 2.93
C VAL A 32 -18.31 6.94 2.79
N HIS A 33 -17.49 7.80 2.19
CA HIS A 33 -17.85 9.18 1.94
C HIS A 33 -19.07 9.30 1.02
N TYR A 34 -19.09 8.61 -0.13
CA TYR A 34 -20.21 8.68 -1.09
C TYR A 34 -21.49 8.01 -0.59
N SER A 35 -21.37 7.00 0.27
CA SER A 35 -22.52 6.28 0.85
C SER A 35 -23.02 6.90 2.16
N ALA A 36 -22.36 7.96 2.65
CA ALA A 36 -22.65 8.61 3.93
C ALA A 36 -22.76 7.62 5.10
N LEU A 37 -21.96 6.55 5.07
CA LEU A 37 -21.98 5.51 6.10
C LEU A 37 -21.33 6.04 7.39
N ASP A 38 -21.98 5.79 8.52
CA ASP A 38 -21.39 6.07 9.82
C ASP A 38 -20.27 5.05 10.12
N MET A 39 -19.09 5.57 10.45
CA MET A 39 -17.93 4.76 10.85
C MET A 39 -17.88 4.49 12.35
N SER A 40 -18.80 5.03 13.16
CA SER A 40 -18.82 4.82 14.62
C SER A 40 -19.01 3.36 15.05
N GLY A 41 -19.52 2.49 14.17
CA GLY A 41 -19.85 1.09 14.46
C GLY A 41 -19.07 0.07 13.63
N ILE A 42 -19.78 -0.95 13.14
CA ILE A 42 -19.22 -2.11 12.41
C ILE A 42 -18.33 -1.67 11.24
N THR A 43 -18.77 -0.65 10.49
CA THR A 43 -18.03 -0.07 9.35
C THR A 43 -16.64 0.43 9.73
N GLY A 44 -16.47 0.99 10.94
CA GLY A 44 -15.17 1.43 11.45
C GLY A 44 -14.26 0.27 11.83
N TYR A 45 -14.81 -0.77 12.47
CA TYR A 45 -14.04 -1.97 12.83
C TYR A 45 -13.56 -2.76 11.61
N VAL A 46 -14.43 -2.88 10.59
CA VAL A 46 -14.05 -3.48 9.29
C VAL A 46 -12.92 -2.67 8.65
N PHE A 47 -13.00 -1.34 8.70
CA PHE A 47 -11.96 -0.47 8.16
C PHE A 47 -10.62 -0.65 8.89
N ILE A 48 -10.62 -0.71 10.22
CA ILE A 48 -9.40 -0.93 11.01
C ILE A 48 -8.79 -2.30 10.66
N GLY A 49 -9.61 -3.36 10.66
CA GLY A 49 -9.17 -4.70 10.30
C GLY A 49 -8.57 -4.77 8.90
N LEU A 50 -9.22 -4.11 7.93
CA LEU A 50 -8.73 -3.98 6.56
C LEU A 50 -7.39 -3.25 6.50
N GLY A 51 -7.24 -2.15 7.24
CA GLY A 51 -5.99 -1.38 7.32
C GLY A 51 -4.83 -2.20 7.89
N VAL A 52 -5.08 -2.94 8.97
CA VAL A 52 -4.07 -3.85 9.56
C VAL A 52 -3.72 -4.98 8.58
N PHE A 53 -4.71 -5.55 7.89
CA PHE A 53 -4.48 -6.57 6.87
C PHE A 53 -3.59 -6.05 5.74
N VAL A 54 -3.87 -4.84 5.23
CA VAL A 54 -3.07 -4.19 4.18
C VAL A 54 -1.63 -3.99 4.63
N LEU A 55 -1.40 -3.53 5.88
CA LEU A 55 -0.05 -3.41 6.43
C LEU A 55 0.71 -4.74 6.41
N PHE A 56 0.07 -5.84 6.80
CA PHE A 56 0.72 -7.15 6.73
C PHE A 56 1.04 -7.55 5.28
N VAL A 57 0.09 -7.37 4.35
CA VAL A 57 0.31 -7.72 2.94
C VAL A 57 1.48 -6.93 2.34
N GLU A 58 1.53 -5.61 2.56
CA GLU A 58 2.63 -4.78 2.07
C GLU A 58 3.96 -5.13 2.73
N PHE A 59 3.95 -5.40 4.04
CA PHE A 59 5.14 -5.84 4.76
C PHE A 59 5.72 -7.14 4.16
N PHE A 60 4.88 -8.14 3.88
CA PHE A 60 5.33 -9.38 3.24
C PHE A 60 5.79 -9.18 1.81
N LYS A 61 5.15 -8.28 1.04
CA LYS A 61 5.56 -7.92 -0.33
C LYS A 61 6.97 -7.33 -0.37
N SER A 62 7.33 -6.56 0.66
CA SER A 62 8.63 -5.90 0.76
C SER A 62 9.84 -6.84 0.99
N GLY A 63 9.59 -8.13 1.26
CA GLY A 63 10.64 -9.10 1.61
C GLY A 63 11.48 -9.65 0.45
N ASP A 64 10.98 -9.61 -0.80
CA ASP A 64 11.62 -10.27 -1.95
C ASP A 64 11.53 -9.40 -3.22
N ILE A 65 12.36 -8.35 -3.29
CA ILE A 65 12.23 -7.31 -4.32
C ILE A 65 13.40 -7.31 -5.32
N ASN A 66 13.04 -7.47 -6.60
CA ASN A 66 13.86 -7.11 -7.76
C ASN A 66 13.69 -5.59 -8.07
N ALA A 67 14.71 -4.93 -8.65
CA ALA A 67 14.74 -3.47 -8.89
C ALA A 67 13.51 -2.92 -9.63
N ALA A 68 12.93 -3.67 -10.57
CA ALA A 68 11.70 -3.26 -11.26
C ALA A 68 10.47 -3.24 -10.33
N ALA A 69 10.35 -4.24 -9.45
CA ALA A 69 9.28 -4.27 -8.45
C ALA A 69 9.44 -3.13 -7.43
N PHE A 70 10.67 -2.76 -7.08
CA PHE A 70 10.95 -1.58 -6.24
C PHE A 70 10.43 -0.28 -6.85
N LEU A 71 10.73 -0.03 -8.13
CA LEU A 71 10.32 1.21 -8.79
C LEU A 71 8.78 1.30 -8.89
N ILE A 72 8.12 0.19 -9.18
CA ILE A 72 6.65 0.10 -9.20
C ILE A 72 6.10 0.37 -7.80
N ASP A 73 6.68 -0.26 -6.77
CA ASP A 73 6.23 -0.10 -5.40
C ASP A 73 6.38 1.35 -4.91
N LEU A 74 7.56 1.95 -5.11
CA LEU A 74 7.85 3.35 -4.79
C LEU A 74 6.90 4.31 -5.51
N SER A 75 6.75 4.15 -6.83
CA SER A 75 5.85 5.03 -7.61
C SER A 75 4.40 4.88 -7.18
N SER A 76 3.96 3.66 -6.86
CA SER A 76 2.61 3.37 -6.39
C SER A 76 2.33 3.92 -4.98
N ALA A 77 3.32 3.89 -4.09
CA ALA A 77 3.24 4.46 -2.76
C ALA A 77 3.17 6.00 -2.80
N VAL A 78 4.02 6.63 -3.63
CA VAL A 78 3.97 8.09 -3.86
C VAL A 78 2.62 8.50 -4.45
N LEU A 79 2.11 7.77 -5.45
CA LEU A 79 0.81 8.04 -6.03
C LEU A 79 -0.31 7.91 -5.00
N SER A 80 -0.29 6.85 -4.19
CA SER A 80 -1.28 6.63 -3.13
C SER A 80 -1.24 7.76 -2.09
N LEU A 81 -0.05 8.23 -1.71
CA LEU A 81 0.11 9.36 -0.80
C LEU A 81 -0.46 10.66 -1.39
N ILE A 82 -0.23 10.93 -2.68
CA ILE A 82 -0.80 12.09 -3.38
C ILE A 82 -2.33 12.01 -3.37
N VAL A 83 -2.90 10.87 -3.78
CA VAL A 83 -4.36 10.69 -3.83
C VAL A 83 -4.98 10.82 -2.44
N ALA A 84 -4.35 10.22 -1.43
CA ALA A 84 -4.78 10.37 -0.05
C ALA A 84 -4.77 11.85 0.34
N THR A 85 -3.66 12.56 0.09
CA THR A 85 -3.53 13.99 0.44
C THR A 85 -4.63 14.83 -0.22
N VAL A 86 -4.91 14.58 -1.49
CA VAL A 86 -6.02 15.22 -2.21
C VAL A 86 -7.36 14.94 -1.53
N LEU A 87 -7.62 13.69 -1.13
CA LEU A 87 -8.86 13.32 -0.42
C LEU A 87 -8.98 14.05 0.93
N LEU A 88 -7.89 14.16 1.70
CA LEU A 88 -7.88 14.88 2.98
C LEU A 88 -8.14 16.38 2.76
N SER A 89 -7.45 16.98 1.80
CA SER A 89 -7.61 18.38 1.45
C SER A 89 -9.03 18.66 0.95
N TYR A 90 -9.61 17.77 0.15
CA TYR A 90 -10.98 17.90 -0.32
C TYR A 90 -11.98 17.85 0.84
N LEU A 91 -11.84 16.89 1.77
CA LEU A 91 -12.70 16.81 2.96
C LEU A 91 -12.62 18.08 3.81
N TYR A 92 -11.39 18.54 4.08
CA TYR A 92 -11.16 19.64 5.01
C TYR A 92 -11.49 21.01 4.42
N PHE A 93 -11.06 21.28 3.17
CA PHE A 93 -11.15 22.61 2.57
C PHE A 93 -12.36 22.81 1.65
N SER A 94 -12.94 21.74 1.11
CA SER A 94 -14.10 21.86 0.19
C SER A 94 -15.42 21.45 0.82
N LEU A 95 -15.40 20.53 1.77
CA LEU A 95 -16.60 20.00 2.42
C LEU A 95 -16.79 20.50 3.86
N ASP A 96 -15.82 21.25 4.42
CA ASP A 96 -15.77 21.65 5.83
C ASP A 96 -16.00 20.48 6.80
N GLN A 97 -15.66 19.26 6.38
CA GLN A 97 -15.79 18.06 7.19
C GLN A 97 -14.51 17.81 7.97
N VAL A 98 -14.63 17.80 9.30
CA VAL A 98 -13.51 17.52 10.18
C VAL A 98 -13.13 16.03 10.06
N PRO A 99 -11.87 15.70 9.72
CA PRO A 99 -11.43 14.32 9.60
C PRO A 99 -11.54 13.60 10.93
N THR A 100 -12.29 12.50 10.94
CA THR A 100 -12.47 11.66 12.13
C THR A 100 -11.24 10.78 12.37
N PHE A 101 -11.21 10.09 13.51
CA PHE A 101 -10.14 9.11 13.84
C PHE A 101 -9.85 8.14 12.69
N TYR A 102 -10.88 7.63 12.01
CA TYR A 102 -10.73 6.67 10.93
C TYR A 102 -10.01 7.25 9.71
N HIS A 103 -10.26 8.52 9.38
CA HIS A 103 -9.52 9.22 8.34
C HIS A 103 -8.05 9.28 8.73
N TRP A 104 -7.73 9.82 9.92
CA TRP A 104 -6.36 9.90 10.40
C TRP A 104 -5.65 8.55 10.48
N PHE A 105 -6.36 7.50 10.90
CA PHE A 105 -5.82 6.14 10.96
C PHE A 105 -5.44 5.61 9.58
N GLY A 106 -6.32 5.73 8.58
CA GLY A 106 -5.99 5.31 7.22
C GLY A 106 -4.87 6.16 6.60
N PHE A 107 -4.85 7.47 6.88
CA PHE A 107 -3.75 8.36 6.49
C PHE A 107 -2.42 7.92 7.08
N ALA A 108 -2.41 7.57 8.37
CA ALA A 108 -1.21 7.08 9.04
C ALA A 108 -0.70 5.77 8.42
N ILE A 109 -1.59 4.87 8.01
CA ILE A 109 -1.20 3.63 7.32
C ILE A 109 -0.57 3.94 5.96
N ILE A 110 -1.21 4.79 5.14
CA ILE A 110 -0.71 5.14 3.80
C ILE A 110 0.64 5.86 3.91
N LEU A 111 0.78 6.78 4.86
CA LEU A 111 2.04 7.45 5.14
C LEU A 111 3.11 6.47 5.63
N GLY A 112 2.74 5.55 6.52
CA GLY A 112 3.63 4.51 7.03
C GLY A 112 4.16 3.62 5.89
N ASP A 113 3.29 3.13 5.02
CA ASP A 113 3.68 2.35 3.83
C ASP A 113 4.61 3.15 2.91
N ALA A 114 4.27 4.41 2.62
CA ALA A 114 5.10 5.29 1.80
C ALA A 114 6.50 5.58 2.37
N ILE A 115 6.72 5.35 3.67
CA ILE A 115 8.04 5.47 4.31
C ILE A 115 8.73 4.11 4.42
N LEU A 116 8.01 3.09 4.87
CA LEU A 116 8.56 1.76 5.17
C LEU A 116 8.95 1.00 3.91
N SER A 117 8.15 1.08 2.86
CA SER A 117 8.38 0.35 1.61
C SER A 117 9.67 0.80 0.90
N PRO A 118 9.95 2.12 0.75
CA PRO A 118 11.24 2.59 0.27
C PRO A 118 12.42 2.21 1.17
N PHE A 119 12.22 2.27 2.50
CA PHE A 119 13.28 1.95 3.46
C PHE A 119 13.67 0.47 3.42
N ASN A 120 12.71 -0.44 3.36
CA ASN A 120 12.93 -1.87 3.24
C ASN A 120 13.62 -2.22 1.92
N ALA A 121 13.19 -1.62 0.82
CA ALA A 121 13.81 -1.84 -0.48
C ALA A 121 15.24 -1.29 -0.54
N PHE A 122 15.51 -0.12 0.05
CA PHE A 122 16.86 0.43 0.16
C PHE A 122 17.78 -0.50 0.97
N ARG A 123 17.30 -1.02 2.11
CA ARG A 123 18.04 -2.01 2.91
C ARG A 123 18.35 -3.28 2.12
N THR A 124 17.39 -3.79 1.35
CA THR A 124 17.59 -4.96 0.49
C THR A 124 18.59 -4.67 -0.63
N ALA A 125 18.57 -3.48 -1.23
CA ALA A 125 19.54 -3.07 -2.24
C ALA A 125 20.97 -3.00 -1.67
N LEU A 126 21.16 -2.39 -0.48
CA LEU A 126 22.46 -2.37 0.21
C LEU A 126 22.99 -3.77 0.51
N ARG A 127 22.11 -4.68 0.96
CA ARG A 127 22.45 -6.09 1.18
C ARG A 127 22.91 -6.77 -0.11
N ASN A 128 22.18 -6.56 -1.21
CA ASN A 128 22.50 -7.17 -2.50
C ASN A 128 23.78 -6.61 -3.14
N LEU A 129 24.15 -5.36 -2.81
CA LEU A 129 25.42 -4.75 -3.22
C LEU A 129 26.63 -5.20 -2.37
N GLY A 130 26.43 -6.07 -1.37
CA GLY A 130 27.50 -6.50 -0.46
C GLY A 130 27.92 -5.42 0.55
N LEU A 131 27.21 -4.28 0.59
CA LEU A 131 27.45 -3.18 1.52
C LEU A 131 26.62 -3.31 2.81
N GLY A 132 25.78 -4.35 2.91
CA GLY A 132 24.87 -4.59 4.03
C GLY A 132 25.47 -5.38 5.20
N VAL A 133 26.77 -5.71 5.16
CA VAL A 133 27.52 -6.31 6.26
C VAL A 133 28.90 -5.66 6.30
N SER A 134 29.04 -4.58 7.08
CA SER A 134 30.32 -4.30 7.72
C SER A 134 30.43 -5.25 8.92
N THR A 135 31.58 -5.92 9.00
CA THR A 135 32.11 -6.68 10.15
C THR A 135 31.69 -6.14 11.51
#